data_AF-A0A2T3BB69-F1
#
_entry.id   AF-A0A2T3BB69-F1
#
_cell.length_a   1.000
_cell.length_b   1.000
_cell.length_c   1.000
_cell.angle_alpha   90.00
_cell.angle_beta   90.00
_cell.angle_gamma   90.00
#
_symmetry.space_group_name_H-M   'P 1'
#
loop_
_entity.id
_entity.type
_entity.pdbx_description
1 polymer ?
#
loop_
_entity_poly.entity_id
_entity_poly.type
_entity_poly.pdbx_seq_one_letter_code
_entity_poly.pdbx_strand_id
1 'polypeptide(L)'
;MFPDSNWLVLGCDYPLLPPTALQQLVLEYSSPITCFLNKDGFAEPLLAIWSPEALQQLKENAAQGMNGMSNVIKQVNGKMIPPLRQEWIMGAKTKEEWEEAMKIVESRNLR
;
A
#
# COMPACT_ATOMS: atom_id res chain seq x y z
N MET A 1 -2.34 -22.43 -2.69
CA MET A 1 -1.77 -21.13 -3.15
C MET A 1 -2.75 -20.56 -4.17
N PHE A 2 -2.93 -19.23 -4.25
CA PHE A 2 -3.90 -18.58 -5.13
C PHE A 2 -3.17 -17.79 -6.24
N PRO A 3 -2.66 -18.46 -7.28
CA PRO A 3 -1.82 -17.81 -8.32
C PRO A 3 -2.62 -16.86 -9.21
N ASP A 4 -3.93 -17.10 -9.39
CA ASP A 4 -4.79 -16.35 -10.30
C ASP A 4 -5.63 -15.28 -9.59
N SER A 5 -5.32 -14.99 -8.32
CA SER A 5 -6.06 -14.01 -7.51
C SER A 5 -5.33 -12.68 -7.44
N ASN A 6 -6.10 -11.59 -7.38
CA ASN A 6 -5.57 -10.29 -7.00
C ASN A 6 -5.32 -10.27 -5.49
N TRP A 7 -4.20 -9.66 -5.08
CA TRP A 7 -3.80 -9.58 -3.68
C TRP A 7 -3.85 -8.15 -3.17
N LEU A 8 -4.66 -7.90 -2.14
CA LEU A 8 -4.57 -6.67 -1.34
C LEU A 8 -3.39 -6.81 -0.37
N VAL A 9 -2.35 -6.01 -0.58
CA VAL A 9 -1.12 -5.98 0.21
C VAL A 9 -1.16 -4.79 1.16
N LEU A 10 -0.88 -5.05 2.44
CA LEU A 10 -0.88 -4.07 3.52
C LEU A 10 0.40 -4.22 4.35
N GLY A 11 1.17 -3.14 4.49
CA GLY A 11 2.26 -3.03 5.45
C GLY A 11 1.73 -3.02 6.87
N CYS A 12 2.41 -3.71 7.79
CA CYS A 12 2.05 -3.72 9.21
C CYS A 12 2.46 -2.43 9.94
N ASP A 13 3.21 -1.57 9.27
CA ASP A 13 3.74 -0.30 9.76
C ASP A 13 2.78 0.88 9.53
N TYR A 14 1.54 0.67 9.10
CA TYR A 14 0.55 1.74 8.89
C TYR A 14 -0.57 1.70 9.96
N PRO A 15 -0.29 2.13 11.21
CA PRO A 15 -1.22 2.01 12.34
C PRO A 15 -2.50 2.83 12.21
N LEU A 16 -2.51 3.85 11.36
CA LEU A 16 -3.64 4.77 11.17
C LEU A 16 -4.55 4.38 10.00
N LEU A 17 -4.30 3.27 9.33
CA LEU A 17 -5.03 2.80 8.16
C LEU A 17 -6.39 2.16 8.56
N PRO A 18 -7.53 2.81 8.28
CA PRO A 18 -8.84 2.25 8.61
C PRO A 18 -9.39 1.33 7.50
N PRO A 19 -10.44 0.54 7.79
CA PRO A 19 -11.15 -0.23 6.75
C PRO A 19 -11.66 0.62 5.57
N THR A 20 -12.00 1.89 5.79
CA THR A 20 -12.44 2.81 4.74
C THR A 20 -11.35 3.14 3.71
N ALA A 21 -10.07 3.10 4.11
CA ALA A 21 -8.96 3.21 3.16
C ALA A 21 -8.86 1.98 2.25
N LEU A 22 -9.12 0.79 2.80
CA LEU A 22 -9.16 -0.45 2.03
C LEU A 22 -10.31 -0.44 1.03
N GLN A 23 -11.49 0.04 1.44
CA GLN A 23 -12.63 0.25 0.54
C GLN A 23 -12.28 1.19 -0.61
N GLN A 24 -11.56 2.29 -0.34
CA GLN A 24 -11.07 3.17 -1.39
C GLN A 24 -10.21 2.41 -2.40
N LEU A 25 -9.19 1.66 -1.95
CA LEU A 25 -8.33 0.86 -2.83
C LEU A 25 -9.12 -0.12 -3.69
N VAL A 26 -10.11 -0.81 -3.10
CA VAL A 26 -10.97 -1.77 -3.83
C VAL A 26 -11.85 -1.07 -4.87
N LEU A 27 -12.47 0.05 -4.52
CA LEU A 27 -13.36 0.80 -5.43
C LEU A 27 -12.60 1.46 -6.57
N GLU A 28 -11.36 1.89 -6.31
CA GLU A 28 -10.53 2.56 -7.30
C GLU A 28 -9.63 1.60 -8.08
N TYR A 29 -9.67 0.31 -7.79
CA TYR A 29 -8.80 -0.69 -8.40
C TYR A 29 -8.92 -0.71 -9.92
N SER A 30 -7.75 -0.65 -10.56
CA SER A 30 -7.51 -0.98 -11.95
C SER A 30 -6.30 -1.89 -12.04
N SER A 31 -6.41 -2.95 -12.85
CA SER A 31 -5.28 -3.79 -13.24
C SER A 31 -4.20 -2.93 -13.94
N PRO A 32 -2.90 -3.27 -13.84
CA PRO A 32 -2.32 -4.41 -13.14
C PRO A 32 -1.96 -4.16 -11.67
N ILE A 33 -1.81 -2.90 -11.26
CA ILE A 33 -1.62 -2.47 -9.86
C ILE A 33 -2.46 -1.22 -9.62
N THR A 34 -3.07 -1.12 -8.45
CA THR A 34 -3.49 0.17 -7.88
C THR A 34 -2.92 0.34 -6.49
N CYS A 35 -2.22 1.45 -6.23
CA CYS A 35 -1.63 1.73 -4.93
C CYS A 35 -1.88 3.17 -4.49
N PHE A 36 -1.67 3.45 -3.21
CA PHE A 36 -1.64 4.83 -2.74
C PHE A 36 -0.39 5.57 -3.24
N LEU A 37 -0.56 6.89 -3.39
CA LEU A 37 0.48 7.87 -3.67
C LEU A 37 0.61 8.79 -2.46
N ASN A 38 1.83 8.96 -1.95
CA ASN A 38 2.07 9.91 -0.87
C ASN A 38 2.23 11.34 -1.38
N LYS A 39 2.18 12.30 -0.45
CA LYS A 39 2.29 13.74 -0.73
C LYS A 39 3.60 14.14 -1.44
N ASP A 40 4.65 13.33 -1.32
CA ASP A 40 5.96 13.56 -1.93
C ASP A 40 6.05 12.94 -3.35
N GLY A 41 4.95 12.34 -3.83
CA GLY A 41 4.85 11.75 -5.16
C GLY A 41 5.43 10.34 -5.25
N PHE A 42 5.69 9.67 -4.12
CA PHE A 42 6.14 8.28 -4.11
C PHE A 42 4.97 7.32 -3.97
N ALA A 43 5.03 6.24 -4.76
CA ALA A 43 4.09 5.13 -4.67
C ALA A 43 4.30 4.35 -3.36
N GLU A 44 3.20 3.92 -2.74
CA GLU A 44 3.17 3.07 -1.55
C GLU A 44 2.85 1.62 -1.97
N PRO A 45 3.84 0.81 -2.41
CA PRO A 45 3.61 -0.56 -2.89
C PRO A 45 3.03 -1.51 -1.83
N LEU A 46 3.22 -1.15 -0.55
CA LEU A 46 2.70 -1.86 0.61
C LEU A 46 1.27 -1.47 0.97
N LEU A 47 0.63 -0.57 0.21
CA LEU A 47 -0.79 -0.24 0.34
C LEU A 47 -1.43 -0.28 -1.05
N ALA A 48 -1.56 -1.50 -1.58
CA ALA A 48 -1.86 -1.71 -2.98
C ALA A 48 -2.63 -3.00 -3.24
N ILE A 49 -3.33 -3.05 -4.37
CA ILE A 49 -3.85 -4.29 -4.95
C ILE A 49 -2.99 -4.69 -6.14
N TRP A 50 -2.47 -5.91 -6.10
CA TRP A 50 -1.59 -6.50 -7.10
C TRP A 50 -2.30 -7.61 -7.88
N SER A 51 -2.30 -7.53 -9.20
CA SER A 51 -2.78 -8.61 -10.08
C SER A 51 -1.76 -9.77 -10.17
N PRO A 52 -2.17 -10.96 -10.64
CA PRO A 52 -1.26 -12.05 -10.97
C PRO A 52 -0.11 -11.64 -11.92
N GLU A 53 -0.41 -10.84 -12.94
CA GLU A 53 0.58 -10.31 -13.88
C GLU A 53 1.64 -9.46 -13.17
N ALA A 54 1.21 -8.54 -12.31
CA ALA A 54 2.10 -7.69 -11.54
C ALA A 54 2.98 -8.48 -10.57
N LEU A 55 2.43 -9.52 -9.93
CA LEU A 55 3.18 -10.41 -9.05
C LEU A 55 4.21 -11.24 -9.81
N GLN A 56 3.90 -11.65 -11.03
CA GLN A 56 4.85 -12.33 -11.91
C GLN A 56 6.01 -11.40 -12.29
N GLN A 57 5.73 -10.14 -12.66
CA GLN A 57 6.78 -9.15 -12.91
C GLN A 57 7.65 -8.89 -11.67
N LEU A 58 7.06 -8.83 -10.47
CA LEU A 58 7.80 -8.70 -9.21
C LEU A 58 8.74 -9.89 -8.98
N LYS A 59 8.26 -11.11 -9.25
CA LYS A 59 9.05 -12.35 -9.12
C LYS A 59 10.23 -12.37 -10.10
N GLU A 60 10.02 -11.94 -11.34
CA GLU A 60 11.08 -11.82 -12.36
C GLU A 60 12.14 -10.80 -11.97
N ASN A 61 11.72 -9.64 -11.44
CA ASN A 61 12.64 -8.64 -10.91
C ASN A 61 13.52 -9.20 -9.78
N ALA A 62 12.90 -9.91 -8.83
CA ALA A 62 13.62 -10.52 -7.72
C ALA A 62 14.65 -11.56 -8.20
N ALA A 63 14.30 -12.38 -9.21
CA ALA A 63 15.22 -13.34 -9.81
C ALA A 63 16.44 -12.70 -10.49
N GLN A 64 16.34 -11.42 -10.88
CA GLN A 64 17.41 -10.62 -11.46
C GLN A 64 18.14 -9.74 -10.41
N GLY A 65 17.81 -9.88 -9.12
CA GLY A 65 18.41 -9.10 -8.03
C GLY A 65 17.81 -7.69 -7.84
N MET A 66 16.71 -7.37 -8.53
CA MET A 66 15.99 -6.10 -8.37
C MET A 66 14.92 -6.22 -7.28
N ASN A 67 15.26 -5.79 -6.06
CA ASN A 67 14.39 -5.98 -4.88
C ASN A 67 13.37 -4.85 -4.62
N GLY A 68 13.36 -3.78 -5.43
CA GLY A 68 12.49 -2.63 -5.22
C GLY A 68 11.08 -2.82 -5.78
N MET A 69 10.06 -2.95 -4.91
CA MET A 69 8.66 -3.11 -5.34
C MET A 69 8.13 -1.92 -6.14
N SER A 70 8.54 -0.69 -5.81
CA SER A 70 8.10 0.52 -6.52
C SER A 70 8.51 0.55 -8.00
N ASN A 71 9.54 -0.21 -8.39
CA ASN A 71 9.93 -0.32 -9.79
C ASN A 71 8.89 -1.06 -10.62
N VAL A 72 8.24 -2.08 -10.05
CA VAL A 72 7.20 -2.85 -10.75
C VAL A 72 6.03 -1.94 -11.11
N ILE A 73 5.61 -1.08 -10.16
CA ILE A 73 4.53 -0.11 -10.39
C ILE A 73 4.79 0.73 -11.65
N LYS A 74 6.04 1.19 -11.83
CA LYS A 74 6.42 1.95 -13.04
C LYS A 74 6.45 1.07 -14.30
N GLN A 75 7.02 -0.13 -14.20
CA GLN A 75 7.15 -1.06 -15.32
C GLN A 75 5.80 -1.50 -15.90
N VAL A 76 4.81 -1.75 -15.05
CA VAL A 76 3.48 -2.19 -15.47
C VAL A 76 2.47 -1.04 -15.60
N ASN A 77 2.94 0.21 -15.54
CA ASN A 77 2.11 1.42 -15.59
C ASN A 77 0.94 1.37 -14.58
N GLY A 78 1.24 1.00 -13.34
CA GLY A 78 0.28 0.88 -12.24
C GLY A 78 -0.40 2.22 -11.91
N LYS A 79 -1.68 2.14 -11.57
CA LYS A 79 -2.47 3.30 -11.15
C LYS A 79 -2.06 3.74 -9.74
N MET A 80 -1.82 5.03 -9.57
CA MET A 80 -1.48 5.65 -8.29
C MET A 80 -2.59 6.62 -7.91
N ILE A 81 -3.15 6.47 -6.71
CA ILE A 81 -4.27 7.29 -6.23
C ILE A 81 -3.89 7.99 -4.92
N PRO A 82 -4.27 9.26 -4.70
CA PRO A 82 -4.10 9.87 -3.40
C PRO A 82 -5.08 9.22 -2.39
N PRO A 83 -4.68 8.99 -1.12
CA PRO A 83 -5.65 8.58 -0.12
C PRO A 83 -6.63 9.72 0.15
N LEU A 84 -7.89 9.39 0.48
CA LEU A 84 -8.88 10.39 0.89
C LEU A 84 -8.44 11.17 2.14
N ARG A 85 -7.57 10.57 2.98
CA ARG A 85 -6.89 11.25 4.07
C ARG A 85 -5.41 10.87 4.11
N GLN A 86 -4.55 11.88 4.14
CA GLN A 86 -3.09 11.70 4.15
C GLN A 86 -2.59 10.94 5.38
N GLU A 87 -3.27 11.07 6.51
CA GLU A 87 -2.95 10.36 7.75
C GLU A 87 -2.99 8.82 7.61
N TRP A 88 -3.76 8.28 6.67
CA TRP A 88 -3.93 6.83 6.49
C TRP A 88 -2.66 6.12 6.04
N ILE A 89 -1.78 6.85 5.34
CA ILE A 89 -0.54 6.32 4.77
C ILE A 89 0.69 6.78 5.57
N MET A 90 0.48 7.27 6.80
CA MET A 90 1.58 7.58 7.71
C MET A 90 2.12 6.27 8.30
N GLY A 91 3.27 5.84 7.77
CA GLY A 91 4.01 4.69 8.31
C GLY A 91 4.72 5.03 9.63
N ALA A 92 4.92 4.00 10.47
CA ALA A 92 5.65 4.05 11.72
C ALA A 92 6.77 3.00 11.68
N LYS A 93 8.01 3.49 11.58
CA LYS A 93 9.24 2.68 11.46
C LYS A 93 10.00 2.58 12.78
N THR A 94 9.70 3.46 13.73
CA THR A 94 10.25 3.40 15.10
C THR A 94 9.16 3.15 16.13
N LYS A 95 9.58 2.75 17.33
CA LYS A 95 8.68 2.56 18.45
C LYS A 95 8.00 3.87 18.84
N GLU A 96 8.74 4.98 18.82
CA GLU A 96 8.24 6.31 19.16
C GLU A 96 7.18 6.78 18.16
N GLU A 97 7.40 6.56 16.86
CA GLU A 97 6.41 6.84 15.81
C GLU A 97 5.13 6.01 16.01
N TRP A 98 5.29 4.74 16.39
CA TRP A 98 4.16 3.84 16.68
C TRP A 98 3.35 4.31 17.89
N GLU A 99 4.03 4.65 19.00
CA GLU A 99 3.38 5.14 20.21
C GLU A 99 2.61 6.44 19.95
N GLU A 100 3.15 7.35 19.13
CA GLU A 100 2.46 8.56 18.74
C GLU A 100 1.20 8.28 17.90
N ALA A 101 1.30 7.35 16.95
CA ALA A 101 0.14 6.92 16.17
C ALA A 101 -0.94 6.28 17.06
N MET A 102 -0.56 5.51 18.08
CA MET A 102 -1.53 4.89 18.99
C MET A 102 -2.32 5.91 19.81
N LYS A 103 -1.71 7.02 20.24
CA LYS A 103 -2.44 8.13 20.90
C LYS A 103 -3.55 8.69 20.00
N ILE A 104 -3.28 8.78 18.69
CA ILE A 104 -4.28 9.22 17.71
C ILE A 104 -5.41 8.19 17.63
N VAL A 105 -5.09 6.89 17.55
CA VAL A 105 -6.10 5.82 17.52
C VAL A 105 -6.98 5.85 18.78
N GLU A 106 -6.37 5.97 19.96
CA GLU A 106 -7.09 6.07 21.23
C GLU A 106 -8.03 7.28 21.27
N SER A 107 -7.56 8.44 20.80
CA SER A 107 -8.39 9.66 20.75
C SER A 107 -9.62 9.54 19.84
N ARG A 108 -9.58 8.64 18.85
CA ARG A 108 -10.70 8.35 17.93
C ARG A 108 -11.71 7.39 18.55
N ASN A 109 -11.26 6.43 19.33
CA ASN A 109 -12.13 5.45 19.99
C ASN A 109 -12.93 6.05 21.15
N LEU A 110 -12.50 7.21 21.67
CA LEU A 110 -13.20 7.97 22.71
C LEU A 110 -14.28 8.91 22.16
N ARG A 111 -14.46 8.98 20.83
CA ARG A 111 -15.48 9.78 20.14
C ARG A 111 -16.59 8.90 19.60
#